data_AF-A0A2H5Q0H4-F1
#
_entry.id   AF-A0A2H5Q0H4-F1
#
_cell.length_a   1.000
_cell.length_b   1.000
_cell.length_c   1.000
_cell.angle_alpha   90.00
_cell.angle_beta   90.00
_cell.angle_gamma   90.00
#
_symmetry.space_group_name_H-M   'P 1'
#
loop_
_entity.id
_entity.type
_entity.pdbx_description
1 polymer ?
#
loop_
_entity_poly.entity_id
_entity_poly.type
_entity_poly.pdbx_seq_one_letter_code
_entity_poly.pdbx_strand_id
1 'polypeptide(L)' 'MKELHQAGVKFKPAPGQPKPTLNNFNQGILEISFFKVYDDTERAYRNLLAFERMHATRDI' A
#
# COMPACT_ATOMS: atom_id res chain seq x y z
N MET A 1 5.76 4.73 11.47
CA MET A 1 6.00 6.14 11.06
C MET A 1 7.27 6.75 11.64
N LYS A 2 7.73 6.40 12.86
CA LYS A 2 8.96 6.95 13.44
C LYS A 2 10.23 6.60 12.65
N GLU A 3 10.41 5.34 12.26
CA GLU A 3 11.66 4.85 11.65
C GLU A 3 11.93 5.47 10.26
N LEU A 4 10.93 5.49 9.38
CA LEU A 4 11.07 6.10 8.04
C LEU A 4 11.36 7.60 8.12
N HIS A 5 10.69 8.29 9.04
CA HIS A 5 10.94 9.72 9.27
C HIS A 5 12.35 9.97 9.81
N GLN A 6 12.82 9.16 10.77
CA GLN A 6 14.17 9.22 11.30
C GLN A 6 15.24 8.91 10.25
N ALA A 7 14.94 8.02 9.30
CA ALA A 7 15.82 7.71 8.17
C ALA A 7 15.81 8.80 7.07
N GLY A 8 15.06 9.89 7.24
CA GLY A 8 14.98 10.98 6.27
C GLY A 8 14.17 10.65 5.00
N VAL A 9 13.35 9.59 5.05
CA VAL A 9 12.52 9.19 3.91
C VAL A 9 11.41 10.22 3.68
N LYS A 10 11.31 10.71 2.45
CA LYS A 10 10.25 11.59 1.98
C LYS A 10 9.25 10.80 1.14
N PHE A 11 8.03 11.32 1.04
CA PHE A 11 6.96 10.67 0.27
C PHE A 11 6.54 11.57 -0.89
N LYS A 12 6.27 10.99 -2.06
CA LYS A 12 5.64 11.71 -3.17
C LYS A 12 4.56 10.84 -3.84
N PRO A 13 3.54 11.48 -4.46
CA PRO A 13 2.53 10.76 -5.22
C PRO A 13 3.15 10.00 -6.41
N ALA A 14 2.78 8.73 -6.57
CA ALA A 14 3.03 8.00 -7.80
C ALA A 14 1.99 8.39 -8.87
N PRO A 15 2.40 8.75 -10.10
CA PRO A 15 1.46 9.10 -11.17
C PRO A 15 0.70 7.88 -11.68
N GLY A 16 -0.61 8.03 -11.91
CA GLY A 16 -1.41 7.10 -12.72
C GLY A 16 -1.72 5.73 -12.11
N GLN A 17 -1.59 5.56 -10.80
CA GLN A 17 -1.82 4.26 -10.15
C GLN A 17 -3.18 4.21 -9.45
N PRO A 18 -4.11 3.35 -9.91
CA PRO A 18 -5.45 3.23 -9.33
C PRO A 18 -5.48 2.40 -8.02
N LYS A 19 -4.36 1.82 -7.61
CA LYS A 19 -4.26 0.92 -6.45
C LYS A 19 -3.17 1.37 -5.48
N PRO A 20 -3.34 1.14 -4.16
CA PRO A 20 -2.27 1.33 -3.18
C PRO A 20 -1.10 0.39 -3.50
N THR A 21 -0.04 0.96 -4.08
CA THR A 21 1.19 0.25 -4.39
C THR A 21 2.37 1.10 -3.90
N LEU A 22 3.40 0.40 -3.39
CA LEU A 22 4.71 0.99 -3.17
C LEU A 22 5.46 0.84 -4.49
N ASN A 23 5.75 1.97 -5.15
CA ASN A 23 6.19 1.93 -6.55
C ASN A 23 7.70 1.97 -6.68
N ASN A 24 8.34 2.97 -6.09
CA ASN A 24 9.75 3.25 -6.33
C ASN A 24 10.36 3.93 -5.10
N PHE A 25 11.56 3.49 -4.73
CA PHE A 25 12.36 4.15 -3.71
C PHE A 25 13.67 4.63 -4.34
N ASN A 26 13.81 5.95 -4.49
CA ASN A 26 14.99 6.54 -5.10
C ASN A 26 15.42 7.80 -4.34
N GLN A 27 16.72 7.89 -4.04
CA GLN A 27 17.32 9.05 -3.34
C GLN A 27 16.56 9.47 -2.06
N GLY A 28 16.10 8.49 -1.28
CA GLY A 28 15.35 8.76 -0.04
C GLY A 28 13.90 9.18 -0.26
N ILE A 29 13.36 9.10 -1.47
CA ILE A 29 11.97 9.39 -1.77
C ILE A 29 11.23 8.09 -2.10
N LEU A 30 10.21 7.78 -1.31
CA LEU A 30 9.28 6.68 -1.54
C LEU A 30 8.05 7.20 -2.30
N GLU A 31 7.85 6.65 -3.51
CA GLU A 31 6.65 6.89 -4.32
C GLU A 31 5.50 6.01 -3.84
N ILE A 32 4.40 6.67 -3.45
CA ILE A 32 3.18 5.99 -3.00
C ILE A 32 2.02 6.47 -3.85
N SER A 33 1.25 5.52 -4.38
CA SER A 33 0.00 5.79 -5.07
C SER A 33 -1.01 6.43 -4.13
N PHE A 34 -1.53 7.60 -4.51
CA PHE A 34 -2.65 8.21 -3.78
C PHE A 34 -3.95 7.54 -4.24
N PHE A 35 -4.65 6.91 -3.30
CA PHE A 35 -6.00 6.40 -3.53
C PHE A 35 -6.95 7.02 -2.51
N LYS A 36 -8.20 7.23 -2.92
CA LYS A 36 -9.22 7.78 -2.04
C LYS A 36 -9.66 6.69 -1.06
N VAL A 37 -9.67 7.03 0.22
CA VAL A 37 -10.27 6.20 1.26
C VAL A 37 -11.72 6.64 1.42
N TYR A 38 -12.63 5.67 1.29
CA TYR A 38 -14.05 5.82 1.58
C TYR A 38 -14.39 4.99 2.82
N ASP A 39 -15.56 5.24 3.42
CA ASP A 39 -15.99 4.58 4.67
C ASP A 39 -15.96 3.05 4.59
N ASP A 40 -16.15 2.47 3.39
CA ASP A 40 -16.15 1.04 3.15
C ASP A 40 -14.78 0.46 2.75
N THR A 41 -13.78 1.30 2.52
CA THR A 41 -12.48 0.90 1.97
C THR A 41 -11.76 -0.07 2.90
N GLU A 42 -11.72 0.22 4.20
CA GLU A 42 -11.12 -0.68 5.20
C GLU A 42 -11.81 -2.04 5.23
N ARG A 43 -13.15 -2.04 5.24
CA ARG A 43 -13.96 -3.27 5.25
C ARG A 43 -13.68 -4.12 4.01
N ALA A 44 -13.63 -3.50 2.84
CA ALA A 44 -13.35 -4.20 1.58
C ALA A 44 -11.97 -4.89 1.59
N TYR A 45 -10.92 -4.16 1.98
CA TYR A 45 -9.55 -4.73 2.04
C TYR A 45 -9.41 -5.81 3.12
N ARG A 46 -10.04 -5.65 4.29
CA ARG A 46 -10.02 -6.70 5.33
C ARG A 46 -10.74 -7.97 4.90
N ASN A 47 -11.89 -7.84 4.23
CA ASN A 47 -12.63 -8.98 3.70
C ASN A 47 -11.83 -9.68 2.60
N LEU A 48 -11.16 -8.92 1.71
CA LEU A 48 -10.28 -9.48 0.68
C LEU A 48 -9.13 -10.28 1.31
N LEU A 49 -8.42 -9.70 2.28
CA LEU A 49 -7.33 -10.39 2.98
C LEU A 49 -7.81 -11.66 3.72
N ALA A 50 -8.98 -11.60 4.36
CA ALA A 50 -9.57 -12.76 5.01
C ALA A 50 -9.93 -13.85 3.99
N PHE A 51 -10.53 -13.46 2.86
CA PHE A 51 -10.84 -14.37 1.77
C PHE A 51 -9.57 -15.03 1.23
N GLU A 52 -8.54 -14.26 0.90
CA GLU A 52 -7.25 -14.79 0.43
C GLU A 52 -6.65 -15.78 1.43
N ARG A 53 -6.59 -15.42 2.72
CA ARG A 53 -6.04 -16.30 3.77
C ARG A 53 -6.83 -17.60 3.94
N MET A 54 -8.16 -17.54 3.84
CA MET A 54 -9.01 -18.74 3.97
C MET A 54 -8.92 -19.66 2.75
N HIS A 55 -8.61 -19.11 1.58
CA HIS A 55 -8.57 -19.84 0.31
C HIS A 55 -7.15 -20.00 -0.25
N ALA A 56 -6.10 -19.63 0.49
CA ALA A 56 -4.68 -19.70 0.12
C ALA A 56 -4.12 -21.14 0.06
N THR A 57 -4.95 -22.14 -0.23
CA THR A 57 -4.51 -23.50 -0.55
C THR A 57 -4.52 -23.72 -2.06
N ARG A 58 -3.38 -23.41 -2.69
CA ARG A 58 -2.66 -24.17 -3.73
C ARG A 58 -1.85 -23.21 -4.60
N ASP A 59 -0.56 -23.14 -4.32
CA ASP A 59 0.54 -23.33 -5.28
C ASP A 59 1.87 -23.00 -4.55
N ILE A 60 2.46 -24.04 -3.93
CA ILE A 60 3.90 -24.17 -3.67
C ILE A 60 4.40 -25.20 -4.67
#